data_AF-A0A1I4FNV7-F1
#
_entry.id   AF-A0A1I4FNV7-F1
#
_cell.length_a   1.000
_cell.length_b   1.000
_cell.length_c   1.000
_cell.angle_alpha   90.00
_cell.angle_beta   90.00
_cell.angle_gamma   90.00
#
_symmetry.space_group_name_H-M   'P 1'
#
loop_
_entity.id
_entity.type
_entity.pdbx_description
1 polymer ?
#
loop_
_entity_poly.entity_id
_entity_poly.type
_entity_poly.pdbx_seq_one_letter_code
_entity_poly.pdbx_strand_id
1 'polypeptide(L)'
;MWRWNPLGSIGSRRGFEVILVNACYAKNVPGRKTDVSDAAWLRQLHSYGLLRGSFRPDVEIATLRAYLRQRERLVEYAAAHIQHMQKALMEMNLQLHHVVSDITGATGMRIIRAIVAGERNPDVLASAARI
;
A
#
# COMPACT_ATOMS: atom_id res chain seq x y z
N MET A 1 10.17 -4.08 -7.83
CA MET A 1 9.02 -3.47 -8.53
C MET A 1 9.01 -1.97 -8.24
N TRP A 2 9.24 -1.13 -9.25
CA TRP A 2 9.57 0.30 -9.07
C TRP A 2 8.46 1.10 -8.39
N ARG A 3 8.81 1.75 -7.28
CA ARG A 3 7.95 2.63 -6.50
C ARG A 3 7.85 3.97 -7.25
N TRP A 4 6.67 4.28 -7.78
CA TRP A 4 6.40 5.59 -8.39
C TRP A 4 6.50 6.65 -7.29
N ASN A 5 7.36 7.66 -7.50
CA ASN A 5 7.50 8.82 -6.64
C ASN A 5 6.77 10.00 -7.31
N PRO A 6 5.82 10.68 -6.65
CA PRO A 6 5.03 11.78 -7.23
C PRO A 6 5.87 12.93 -7.82
N LEU A 7 7.13 13.08 -7.40
CA LEU A 7 8.02 14.16 -7.82
C LEU A 7 8.23 14.23 -9.34
N GLY A 8 8.27 13.09 -10.04
CA GLY A 8 8.43 13.07 -11.50
C GLY A 8 7.23 13.60 -12.29
N SER A 9 6.08 13.83 -11.64
CA SER A 9 4.89 14.44 -12.25
C SER A 9 4.88 15.96 -12.15
N ILE A 10 5.61 16.55 -11.18
CA ILE A 10 5.65 17.99 -10.94
C ILE A 10 6.51 18.70 -12.00
N GLY A 11 7.64 18.12 -12.39
CA GLY A 11 8.50 18.66 -13.46
C GLY A 11 7.78 18.72 -14.81
N SER A 12 7.10 17.64 -15.20
CA SER A 12 6.34 17.58 -16.47
C SER A 12 5.20 18.61 -16.52
N ARG A 13 4.52 18.86 -15.39
CA ARG A 13 3.48 19.90 -15.31
C ARG A 13 4.01 21.33 -15.45
N ARG A 14 5.32 21.54 -15.23
CA ARG A 14 5.99 22.83 -15.41
C ARG A 14 6.71 22.95 -16.77
N GLY A 15 6.44 22.04 -17.70
CA GLY A 15 7.03 22.06 -19.05
C GLY A 15 8.42 21.45 -19.15
N PHE A 16 8.92 20.77 -18.11
CA PHE A 16 10.20 20.06 -18.18
C PHE A 16 10.02 18.66 -18.76
N GLU A 17 10.89 18.29 -19.69
CA GLU A 17 11.05 16.90 -20.09
C GLU A 17 11.74 16.12 -18.96
N VAL A 18 11.03 15.13 -18.40
CA VAL A 18 11.52 14.32 -17.28
C VAL A 18 11.74 12.90 -17.76
N ILE A 19 13.01 12.52 -17.89
CA ILE A 19 13.42 11.16 -18.26
C ILE A 19 13.66 10.33 -17.00
N LEU A 20 12.96 9.21 -16.87
CA LEU A 20 13.22 8.23 -15.82
C LEU A 20 14.33 7.29 -16.28
N VAL A 21 15.46 7.24 -15.60
CA VAL A 21 16.57 6.33 -15.95
C VAL A 21 16.71 5.24 -14.89
N ASN A 22 16.97 4.01 -15.32
CA ASN A 22 17.24 2.92 -14.40
C ASN A 22 18.58 3.15 -13.69
N ALA A 23 18.58 3.11 -12.35
CA ALA A 23 19.76 3.32 -11.54
C ALA A 23 20.91 2.36 -11.88
N CYS A 24 20.63 1.12 -12.29
CA CYS A 24 21.66 0.16 -12.71
C CYS A 24 22.43 0.60 -13.97
N TYR A 25 21.78 1.37 -14.86
CA TYR A 25 22.44 1.94 -16.04
C TYR A 25 23.04 3.32 -15.75
N ALA A 26 22.56 4.01 -14.72
CA ALA A 26 23.03 5.34 -14.32
C ALA A 26 24.19 5.30 -13.31
N LYS A 27 24.35 4.21 -12.55
CA LYS A 27 25.37 4.06 -11.50
C LYS A 27 25.93 2.63 -11.42
N ASN A 28 27.24 2.55 -11.65
CA ASN A 28 28.22 1.74 -10.91
C ASN A 28 29.63 2.15 -11.34
N VAL A 29 30.04 3.38 -11.04
CA VAL A 29 31.45 3.80 -11.17
C VAL A 29 32.01 3.96 -9.76
N PRO A 30 32.91 3.07 -9.29
CA PRO A 30 33.53 3.20 -7.99
C PRO A 30 34.28 4.54 -7.88
N GLY A 31 34.20 5.22 -6.74
CA GLY A 31 35.05 6.38 -6.43
C GLY A 31 34.41 7.77 -6.43
N ARG A 32 33.08 7.90 -6.50
CA ARG A 32 32.40 9.22 -6.44
C ARG A 32 31.69 9.42 -5.12
N LYS A 33 32.14 10.42 -4.36
CA LYS A 33 31.85 10.59 -2.92
C LYS A 33 30.87 11.73 -2.62
N THR A 34 30.32 12.43 -3.63
CA THR A 34 29.40 13.56 -3.39
C THR A 34 28.26 13.66 -4.43
N ASP A 35 27.05 14.00 -3.98
CA ASP A 35 25.86 14.18 -4.83
C ASP A 35 26.05 15.23 -5.94
N VAL A 36 26.87 16.26 -5.68
CA VAL A 36 27.21 17.30 -6.67
C VAL A 36 27.98 16.72 -7.85
N SER A 37 28.96 15.85 -7.58
CA SER A 37 29.75 15.19 -8.63
C SER A 37 28.91 14.20 -9.45
N ASP A 38 27.94 13.54 -8.81
CA ASP A 38 27.00 12.65 -9.48
C ASP A 38 26.02 13.41 -10.37
N ALA A 39 25.50 14.57 -9.93
CA ALA A 39 24.62 15.40 -10.72
C ALA A 39 25.32 15.94 -11.99
N ALA A 40 26.56 16.41 -11.86
CA ALA A 40 27.36 16.88 -12.99
C ALA A 40 27.60 15.78 -14.03
N TRP A 41 27.83 14.55 -13.56
CA TRP A 41 27.99 13.39 -14.43
C TRP A 41 26.71 12.96 -15.13
N LEU A 42 25.59 12.89 -14.41
CA LEU A 42 24.30 12.56 -15.02
C LEU A 42 23.94 13.59 -16.09
N ARG A 43 24.24 14.87 -15.86
CA ARG A 43 24.11 15.92 -16.89
C ARG A 43 24.98 15.62 -18.11
N GLN A 44 26.23 15.22 -17.91
CA GLN A 44 27.14 14.91 -19.02
C GLN A 44 26.64 13.70 -19.84
N LEU A 45 26.22 12.62 -19.16
CA LEU A 45 25.63 11.46 -19.83
C LEU A 45 24.34 11.81 -20.59
N HIS A 46 23.51 12.68 -20.02
CA HIS A 46 22.31 13.18 -20.69
C HIS A 46 22.66 13.99 -21.95
N SER A 47 23.68 14.86 -21.89
CA SER A 47 24.10 15.65 -23.05
C SER A 47 24.64 14.82 -24.20
N TYR A 48 25.21 13.64 -23.93
CA TYR A 48 25.67 12.70 -24.94
C TYR A 48 24.60 11.69 -25.38
N GLY A 49 23.38 11.77 -24.84
CA GLY A 49 22.30 10.81 -25.16
C GLY A 49 22.56 9.38 -24.66
N LEU A 50 23.50 9.20 -23.73
CA LEU A 50 23.89 7.89 -23.19
C LEU A 50 22.91 7.36 -22.14
N LEU A 51 21.96 8.19 -21.70
CA LEU A 51 20.92 7.80 -20.75
C LEU A 51 19.71 7.24 -21.51
N ARG A 52 19.50 5.94 -21.41
CA ARG A 52 18.28 5.31 -21.93
C ARG A 52 17.11 5.53 -20.97
N GLY A 53 16.06 6.16 -21.46
CA GLY A 53 14.79 6.29 -20.74
C GLY A 53 14.16 4.93 -20.46
N SER A 54 13.74 4.73 -19.21
CA SER A 54 12.88 3.62 -18.80
C SER A 54 11.46 3.86 -19.29
N PHE A 55 10.77 2.78 -19.62
CA PHE A 55 9.35 2.85 -19.98
C PHE A 55 8.54 3.50 -18.84
N ARG A 56 7.83 4.58 -19.18
CA ARG A 56 6.87 5.24 -18.32
C ARG A 56 5.48 5.05 -18.92
N PRO A 57 4.55 4.35 -18.24
CA PRO A 57 3.18 4.29 -18.70
C PRO A 57 2.56 5.69 -18.63
N ASP A 58 1.59 5.93 -19.52
CA ASP A 58 0.82 7.17 -19.51
C ASP A 58 0.07 7.36 -18.18
N VAL A 59 -0.32 8.59 -17.87
CA VAL A 59 -0.90 8.98 -16.58
C VAL A 59 -2.11 8.12 -16.22
N GLU A 60 -2.97 7.82 -17.19
CA GLU A 60 -4.16 6.99 -17.00
C GLU A 60 -3.79 5.55 -16.59
N ILE A 61 -2.85 4.93 -17.30
CA ILE A 61 -2.36 3.58 -17.02
C ILE A 61 -1.62 3.54 -15.67
N ALA A 62 -0.82 4.56 -15.37
CA ALA A 62 -0.12 4.68 -14.09
C ALA A 62 -1.11 4.77 -12.92
N THR A 63 -2.20 5.51 -13.10
CA THR A 63 -3.28 5.69 -12.12
C THR A 63 -4.02 4.38 -11.91
N LEU A 64 -4.42 3.69 -12.99
CA LEU A 64 -5.04 2.36 -12.91
C LEU A 64 -4.16 1.35 -12.16
N ARG A 65 -2.86 1.31 -12.47
CA ARG A 65 -1.90 0.45 -11.76
C ARG A 65 -1.74 0.82 -10.28
N ALA A 66 -1.95 2.07 -9.90
CA ALA A 66 -1.96 2.45 -8.49
C ALA A 66 -3.18 1.86 -7.76
N TYR A 67 -4.36 1.96 -8.36
CA TYR A 67 -5.59 1.36 -7.81
C TYR A 67 -5.51 -0.16 -7.69
N LEU A 68 -5.01 -0.85 -8.73
CA LEU A 68 -4.87 -2.31 -8.69
C LEU A 68 -3.91 -2.76 -7.57
N ARG A 69 -2.77 -2.08 -7.40
CA ARG A 69 -1.84 -2.36 -6.30
C ARG A 69 -2.44 -2.08 -4.93
N GLN A 70 -3.24 -1.02 -4.80
CA GLN A 70 -3.95 -0.74 -3.55
C GLN A 70 -4.93 -1.87 -3.24
N ARG A 71 -5.69 -2.34 -4.24
CA ARG A 71 -6.62 -3.46 -4.08
C ARG A 71 -5.89 -4.73 -3.68
N GLU A 72 -4.78 -5.09 -4.34
CA GLU A 72 -3.96 -6.25 -4.00
C GLU A 72 -3.50 -6.21 -2.53
N ARG A 73 -2.99 -5.06 -2.08
CA ARG A 73 -2.60 -4.89 -0.67
C ARG A 73 -3.78 -5.04 0.28
N LEU A 74 -4.94 -4.49 -0.04
CA LEU A 74 -6.13 -4.63 0.80
C LEU A 74 -6.56 -6.10 0.91
N VAL A 75 -6.46 -6.87 -0.17
CA VAL A 75 -6.75 -8.30 -0.18
C VAL A 75 -5.71 -9.07 0.65
N GLU A 76 -4.42 -8.78 0.46
CA GLU A 76 -3.33 -9.40 1.22
C GLU A 76 -3.46 -9.13 2.72
N TYR A 77 -3.79 -7.89 3.10
CA TYR A 77 -3.97 -7.52 4.50
C TYR A 77 -5.31 -7.96 5.09
N ALA A 78 -6.31 -8.35 4.29
CA ALA A 78 -7.63 -8.72 4.81
C ALA A 78 -7.52 -9.86 5.83
N ALA A 79 -6.78 -10.93 5.51
CA ALA A 79 -6.58 -12.06 6.41
C ALA A 79 -5.85 -11.66 7.70
N ALA A 80 -4.80 -10.83 7.59
CA ALA A 80 -4.06 -10.33 8.75
C ALA A 80 -4.95 -9.47 9.66
N HIS A 81 -5.81 -8.61 9.11
CA HIS A 81 -6.75 -7.82 9.89
C HIS A 81 -7.77 -8.70 10.64
N ILE A 82 -8.26 -9.78 10.03
CA ILE A 82 -9.15 -10.74 10.68
C ILE A 82 -8.47 -11.40 11.88
N GLN A 83 -7.22 -11.82 11.71
CA GLN A 83 -6.43 -12.40 12.80
C GLN A 83 -6.16 -11.38 13.92
N HIS A 84 -5.85 -10.13 13.58
CA HIS A 84 -5.69 -9.07 14.58
C HIS A 84 -6.98 -8.80 15.37
N MET A 85 -8.13 -8.79 14.70
CA MET A 85 -9.43 -8.67 15.36
C MET A 85 -9.68 -9.84 16.32
N GLN A 86 -9.42 -11.08 15.89
CA GLN A 86 -9.54 -12.27 16.73
C GLN A 86 -8.64 -12.19 17.96
N LYS A 87 -7.38 -11.78 17.77
CA LYS A 87 -6.42 -11.61 18.86
C LYS A 87 -6.90 -10.58 19.88
N ALA A 88 -7.37 -9.42 19.43
CA ALA A 88 -7.91 -8.39 20.32
C ALA A 88 -9.11 -8.89 21.12
N LEU A 89 -10.02 -9.66 20.49
CA LEU A 89 -11.15 -10.28 21.19
C LEU A 89 -10.68 -11.27 22.27
N MET A 90 -9.67 -12.10 21.99
CA MET A 90 -9.11 -13.02 22.97
C MET A 90 -8.45 -12.29 24.15
N GLU A 91 -7.70 -11.21 23.89
CA GLU A 91 -7.08 -10.39 24.94
C GLU A 91 -8.13 -9.73 25.85
N MET A 92 -9.32 -9.42 25.33
CA MET A 92 -10.47 -8.92 26.10
C MET A 92 -11.29 -10.02 26.77
N ASN A 93 -10.84 -11.28 26.71
CA ASN A 93 -11.56 -12.46 27.20
C ASN A 93 -12.93 -12.69 26.54
N LEU A 94 -13.08 -12.27 25.28
CA LEU A 94 -14.28 -12.46 24.46
C LEU A 94 -14.06 -13.61 23.46
N GLN A 95 -14.53 -14.80 23.80
CA GLN A 95 -14.35 -16.01 22.98
C GLN A 95 -15.40 -16.14 21.86
N LEU A 96 -15.60 -15.08 21.07
CA LEU A 96 -16.60 -15.05 19.99
C LEU A 96 -16.37 -16.14 18.92
N HIS A 97 -15.12 -16.51 18.70
CA HIS A 97 -14.69 -17.53 17.74
C HIS A 97 -15.15 -18.96 18.08
N HIS A 98 -15.58 -19.22 19.32
CA HIS A 98 -16.19 -20.52 19.68
C HIS A 98 -17.68 -20.59 19.35
N VAL A 99 -18.35 -19.44 19.24
CA VAL A 99 -19.81 -19.34 19.08
C VAL A 99 -20.22 -19.09 17.63
N VAL A 100 -19.36 -18.40 16.86
CA VAL A 100 -19.63 -18.02 15.47
C VAL A 100 -18.60 -18.64 14.54
N SER A 101 -19.06 -19.34 13.50
CA SER A 101 -18.21 -19.98 12.49
C SER A 101 -17.45 -18.97 11.61
N ASP A 102 -18.03 -17.79 11.36
CA ASP A 102 -17.40 -16.70 10.63
C ASP A 102 -17.60 -15.36 11.36
N ILE A 103 -16.50 -14.82 11.90
CA ILE A 103 -16.49 -13.55 12.65
C ILE A 103 -16.69 -12.34 11.72
N THR A 104 -16.30 -12.46 10.44
CA THR A 104 -16.52 -11.43 9.43
C THR A 104 -17.88 -11.51 8.75
N GLY A 105 -18.63 -12.59 8.99
CA GLY A 105 -19.98 -12.77 8.49
C GLY A 105 -20.96 -11.74 9.08
N ALA A 106 -22.17 -11.68 8.52
CA ALA A 106 -23.18 -10.69 8.92
C ALA A 106 -23.49 -10.75 10.43
N THR A 107 -23.59 -11.95 10.99
CA THR A 107 -23.86 -12.18 12.41
C THR A 107 -22.68 -11.77 13.29
N GLY A 108 -21.45 -12.19 12.96
CA GLY A 108 -20.24 -11.82 13.72
C GLY A 108 -19.99 -10.32 13.73
N MET A 109 -20.14 -9.67 12.57
CA MET A 109 -19.99 -8.21 12.45
C MET A 109 -21.08 -7.42 13.17
N ARG A 110 -22.32 -7.94 13.27
CA ARG A 110 -23.38 -7.31 14.09
C ARG A 110 -23.00 -7.30 15.57
N ILE A 111 -22.51 -8.43 16.09
CA ILE A 111 -22.08 -8.56 17.48
C ILE A 111 -20.88 -7.65 17.75
N ILE A 112 -19.85 -7.67 16.89
CA ILE A 112 -18.68 -6.79 17.04
C ILE A 112 -19.08 -5.32 17.03
N ARG A 113 -19.96 -4.91 16.12
CA ARG A 113 -20.44 -3.51 16.06
C ARG A 113 -21.23 -3.13 17.32
N ALA A 114 -22.03 -4.03 17.88
CA ALA A 114 -22.73 -3.80 19.14
C ALA A 114 -21.75 -3.61 20.30
N ILE A 115 -20.72 -4.46 20.41
CA ILE A 115 -19.67 -4.34 21.43
C ILE A 115 -18.91 -3.01 21.30
N VAL A 116 -18.56 -2.62 20.06
CA VAL A 116 -17.90 -1.33 19.79
C VAL A 116 -18.81 -0.14 20.13
N ALA A 117 -20.14 -0.28 19.95
CA ALA A 117 -21.12 0.73 20.35
C ALA A 117 -21.33 0.82 21.88
N GLY A 118 -20.69 -0.06 22.67
CA GLY A 118 -20.76 -0.06 24.12
C GLY A 118 -21.71 -1.09 24.73
N GLU A 119 -22.35 -1.94 23.92
CA GLU A 119 -23.22 -3.00 24.41
C GLU A 119 -22.38 -4.11 25.06
N ARG A 120 -22.74 -4.48 26.30
CA ARG A 120 -22.06 -5.52 27.09
C ARG A 120 -23.02 -6.55 27.67
N ASN A 121 -24.33 -6.40 27.45
CA ASN A 121 -25.32 -7.34 27.93
C ASN A 121 -25.26 -8.65 27.10
N PRO A 122 -24.96 -9.80 27.73
CA PRO A 122 -24.82 -11.07 27.02
C PRO A 122 -26.12 -11.51 26.33
N ASP A 123 -27.30 -11.22 26.88
CA ASP A 123 -28.58 -11.62 26.28
C ASP A 123 -28.88 -10.83 25.00
N VAL A 124 -28.54 -9.54 25.00
CA VAL A 124 -28.69 -8.67 23.82
C VAL A 124 -27.74 -9.13 22.71
N LEU A 125 -26.49 -9.45 23.05
CA LEU A 125 -25.50 -9.96 22.09
C LEU A 125 -25.87 -11.36 21.56
N ALA A 126 -26.42 -12.23 22.41
CA ALA A 126 -26.91 -13.55 22.01
C ALA A 126 -28.16 -13.48 21.12
N SER A 127 -29.04 -12.50 21.33
CA SER A 127 -30.20 -12.27 20.47
C SER A 127 -29.78 -11.86 19.05
N ALA A 128 -28.66 -11.12 18.92
CA ALA A 128 -28.10 -10.76 17.62
C ALA A 128 -27.43 -11.95 16.91
N ALA A 129 -27.10 -13.01 17.63
CA ALA A 129 -26.53 -14.26 17.10
C ALA A 129 -27.59 -15.22 16.55
N ARG A 130 -28.86 -15.10 16.97
CA ARG A 130 -29.96 -15.96 16.51
C ARG A 130 -30.42 -15.55 15.10
N ILE A 131 -30.40 -16.53 14.20
CA ILE A 131 -31.14 -16.54 12.93
C ILE A 131 -32.57 -16.97 13.25
#